data_AF-A0A964BVI6-F1
#
_entry.id   AF-A0A964BVI6-F1
#
_cell.length_a   1.000
_cell.length_b   1.000
_cell.length_c   1.000
_cell.angle_alpha   90.00
_cell.angle_beta   90.00
_cell.angle_gamma   90.00
#
_symmetry.space_group_name_H-M   'P 1'
#
loop_
_entity.id
_entity.type
_entity.pdbx_description
1 polymer ?
#
loop_
_entity_poly.entity_id
_entity_poly.type
_entity_poly.pdbx_seq_one_letter_code
_entity_poly.pdbx_strand_id
1 'polypeptide(L)'
;MRSLLDEVGVHLSDVFGSDNILWVEGPTEERCFPMILRKVSQIPLRGTQILAVKNTGDLEGKKSEIIFDIYDRLSGGKALLPPAIGFVFDNENKSDQNITDLKKRSGDKLHFLGRCMYENYLLVPEAITAIANQYNFRDGTISVLEIEQWISEQKQNWIANKIRKGEKEENLTDDYWLKKEHAARLLENLFKYFSGGKVIYRKTTHSVKLTEWIVKNKPEQLQDIANLLQNVLERSPEVNSPE
;
A
#
# COMPACT_ATOMS: atom_id res chain seq x y z
N MET A 1 17.58 11.21 -20.68
CA MET A 1 17.06 9.82 -20.61
C MET A 1 17.60 9.10 -19.38
N ARG A 2 18.93 9.03 -19.15
CA ARG A 2 19.48 8.65 -17.82
C ARG A 2 19.01 9.58 -16.69
N SER A 3 19.04 10.90 -16.92
CA SER A 3 18.62 11.91 -15.93
C SER A 3 17.20 11.76 -15.39
N LEU A 4 16.23 11.36 -16.22
CA LEU A 4 14.82 11.17 -15.81
C LEU A 4 14.61 9.85 -15.05
N LEU A 5 15.40 8.82 -15.34
CA LEU A 5 15.38 7.56 -14.58
C LEU A 5 16.04 7.74 -13.21
N ASP A 6 17.12 8.55 -13.16
CA ASP A 6 17.78 8.94 -11.92
C ASP A 6 16.87 9.83 -11.04
N GLU A 7 16.06 10.71 -11.65
CA GLU A 7 15.05 11.53 -10.94
C GLU A 7 14.01 10.69 -10.19
N VAL A 8 13.68 9.51 -10.71
CA VAL A 8 12.74 8.57 -10.07
C VAL A 8 13.43 7.34 -9.47
N GLY A 9 14.76 7.39 -9.38
CA GLY A 9 15.63 6.43 -8.70
C GLY A 9 15.68 5.01 -9.27
N VAL A 10 15.12 4.74 -10.46
CA VAL A 10 15.08 3.38 -11.04
C VAL A 10 16.24 3.17 -12.00
N HIS A 11 16.98 2.09 -11.83
CA HIS A 11 18.00 1.71 -12.81
C HIS A 11 17.38 0.96 -13.98
N LEU A 12 17.91 1.15 -15.19
CA LEU A 12 17.48 0.38 -16.37
C LEU A 12 17.52 -1.14 -16.12
N SER A 13 18.47 -1.63 -15.33
CA SER A 13 18.55 -3.04 -14.93
C SER A 13 17.35 -3.54 -14.14
N ASP A 14 16.64 -2.66 -13.42
CA ASP A 14 15.50 -3.03 -12.58
C ASP A 14 14.25 -3.36 -13.42
N VAL A 15 14.23 -2.95 -14.68
CA VAL A 15 13.09 -3.08 -15.62
C VAL A 15 13.42 -3.96 -16.84
N PHE A 16 14.66 -4.41 -16.98
CA PHE A 16 15.06 -5.25 -18.10
C PHE A 16 14.43 -6.65 -17.98
N GLY A 17 13.65 -7.05 -18.99
CA GLY A 17 13.05 -8.38 -19.09
C GLY A 17 11.59 -8.49 -18.64
N SER A 18 10.96 -7.39 -18.22
CA SER A 18 9.51 -7.34 -18.01
C SER A 18 8.79 -6.84 -19.25
N ASP A 19 7.62 -7.40 -19.55
CA ASP A 19 6.76 -6.94 -20.63
C ASP A 19 6.00 -5.67 -20.23
N ASN A 20 5.73 -5.52 -18.92
CA ASN A 20 4.91 -4.46 -18.35
C ASN A 20 5.41 -4.06 -16.96
N ILE A 21 5.15 -2.81 -16.55
CA ILE A 21 5.43 -2.33 -15.20
C ILE A 21 4.16 -1.81 -14.52
N LEU A 22 3.92 -2.28 -13.30
CA LEU A 22 2.97 -1.69 -12.35
C LEU A 22 3.74 -0.92 -11.28
N TRP A 23 3.55 0.40 -11.24
CA TRP A 23 4.22 1.25 -10.27
C TRP A 23 3.44 1.29 -8.95
N VAL A 24 4.16 1.20 -7.84
CA VAL A 24 3.60 1.28 -6.48
C VAL A 24 4.33 2.30 -5.64
N GLU A 25 3.71 2.76 -4.56
CA GLU A 25 4.21 3.90 -3.80
C GLU A 25 5.58 3.68 -3.18
N GLY A 26 5.82 2.50 -2.61
CA GLY A 26 7.02 2.25 -1.83
C GLY A 26 7.50 0.80 -1.84
N PRO A 27 8.66 0.57 -1.20
CA PRO A 27 9.30 -0.74 -1.16
C PRO A 27 8.51 -1.78 -0.35
N THR A 28 7.54 -1.36 0.45
CA THR A 28 6.66 -2.28 1.17
C THR A 28 5.67 -2.92 0.21
N GLU A 29 4.99 -2.11 -0.60
CA GLU A 29 4.01 -2.53 -1.59
C GLU A 29 4.68 -3.39 -2.67
N GLU A 30 5.89 -3.01 -3.11
CA GLU A 30 6.69 -3.76 -4.07
C GLU A 30 6.93 -5.21 -3.61
N ARG A 31 7.13 -5.42 -2.30
CA ARG A 31 7.30 -6.75 -1.71
C ARG A 31 5.97 -7.46 -1.46
N CYS A 32 4.97 -6.72 -1.00
CA CYS A 32 3.72 -7.29 -0.51
C CYS A 32 2.71 -7.60 -1.61
N PHE A 33 2.55 -6.74 -2.61
CA PHE A 33 1.54 -6.90 -3.65
C PHE A 33 1.75 -8.16 -4.51
N PRO A 34 2.99 -8.54 -4.90
CA PRO A 34 3.21 -9.83 -5.55
C PRO A 34 2.80 -11.02 -4.69
N MET A 35 2.98 -10.95 -3.36
CA MET A 35 2.54 -12.02 -2.45
C MET A 35 1.02 -12.11 -2.40
N ILE A 36 0.34 -10.96 -2.31
CA ILE A 36 -1.13 -10.87 -2.30
C ILE A 36 -1.70 -11.46 -3.59
N LEU A 37 -1.22 -11.03 -4.76
CA LEU A 37 -1.69 -11.57 -6.04
C LEU A 37 -1.51 -13.10 -6.15
N ARG A 38 -0.34 -13.61 -5.76
CA ARG A 38 -0.08 -15.06 -5.84
C ARG A 38 -0.89 -15.90 -4.86
N LYS A 39 -1.16 -15.38 -3.66
CA LYS A 39 -1.74 -16.17 -2.56
C LYS A 39 -3.23 -15.94 -2.35
N VAL A 40 -3.72 -14.74 -2.68
CA VAL A 40 -5.13 -14.36 -2.48
C VAL A 40 -5.91 -14.53 -3.78
N SER A 41 -5.50 -13.89 -4.88
CA SER A 41 -6.20 -14.01 -6.16
C SER A 41 -5.72 -15.18 -7.04
N GLN A 42 -4.54 -15.77 -6.74
CA GLN A 42 -3.92 -16.84 -7.52
C GLN A 42 -3.65 -16.46 -8.99
N ILE A 43 -3.46 -15.17 -9.25
CA ILE A 43 -3.25 -14.64 -10.61
C ILE A 43 -1.76 -14.54 -10.89
N PRO A 44 -1.28 -15.07 -12.04
CA PRO A 44 0.10 -14.88 -12.46
C PRO A 44 0.33 -13.43 -12.91
N LEU A 45 1.53 -12.90 -12.68
CA LEU A 45 1.91 -11.55 -13.08
C LEU A 45 2.05 -11.36 -14.60
N ARG A 46 2.08 -12.44 -15.40
CA ARG A 46 2.12 -12.42 -16.88
C ARG A 46 3.16 -11.43 -17.46
N GLY A 47 4.41 -11.56 -17.04
CA GLY A 47 5.49 -10.66 -17.49
C GLY A 47 5.46 -9.25 -16.89
N THR A 48 4.50 -8.95 -16.01
CA THR A 48 4.43 -7.67 -15.29
C THR A 48 5.34 -7.67 -14.08
N GLN A 49 6.16 -6.64 -13.94
CA GLN A 49 6.93 -6.38 -12.73
C GLN A 49 6.25 -5.28 -11.91
N ILE A 50 6.17 -5.48 -10.59
CA ILE A 50 5.72 -4.45 -9.65
C ILE A 50 6.95 -3.75 -9.11
N LEU A 51 7.01 -2.42 -9.22
CA LEU A 51 8.17 -1.63 -8.82
C LEU A 51 7.78 -0.43 -7.95
N ALA A 52 8.51 -0.23 -6.85
CA ALA A 52 8.36 0.97 -6.05
C ALA A 52 8.88 2.20 -6.80
N VAL A 53 8.20 3.32 -6.59
CA VAL A 53 8.72 4.62 -6.98
C VAL A 53 9.83 5.02 -6.00
N LYS A 54 11.07 5.10 -6.48
CA LYS A 54 12.22 5.54 -5.67
C LYS A 54 12.26 7.08 -5.66
N ASN A 55 12.59 7.70 -4.53
CA ASN A 55 12.53 9.16 -4.26
C ASN A 55 11.14 9.79 -4.09
N THR A 56 10.33 9.24 -3.19
CA THR A 56 9.17 9.98 -2.64
C THR A 56 9.57 11.12 -1.69
N GLY A 57 10.83 11.25 -1.28
CA GLY A 57 11.29 12.24 -0.29
C GLY A 57 11.22 13.70 -0.73
N ASP A 58 11.54 13.99 -1.99
CA ASP A 58 11.70 15.38 -2.49
C ASP A 58 10.42 16.01 -3.06
N LEU A 59 9.30 15.27 -3.08
CA LEU A 59 8.08 15.66 -3.79
C LEU A 59 6.88 15.91 -2.86
N GLU A 60 7.06 16.45 -1.66
CA GLU A 60 5.95 16.65 -0.70
C GLU A 60 4.71 17.36 -1.31
N GLY A 61 3.53 16.77 -1.08
CA GLY A 61 2.22 17.35 -1.41
C GLY A 61 1.68 17.13 -2.84
N LYS A 62 2.54 16.87 -3.84
CA LYS A 62 2.13 16.63 -5.26
C LYS A 62 2.76 15.37 -5.89
N LYS A 63 3.21 14.42 -5.07
CA LYS A 63 3.95 13.20 -5.44
C LYS A 63 3.33 12.44 -6.60
N SER A 64 2.07 12.04 -6.46
CA SER A 64 1.42 11.13 -7.41
C SER A 64 1.27 11.73 -8.81
N GLU A 65 1.07 13.05 -8.91
CA GLU A 65 0.98 13.76 -10.19
C GLU A 65 2.31 13.80 -10.92
N ILE A 66 3.35 14.24 -10.22
CA ILE A 66 4.68 14.45 -10.81
C ILE A 66 5.29 13.09 -11.21
N ILE A 67 5.14 12.08 -10.36
CA ILE A 67 5.62 10.72 -10.64
C ILE A 67 4.90 10.13 -11.85
N PHE A 68 3.57 10.27 -11.91
CA PHE A 68 2.79 9.83 -13.08
C PHE A 68 3.27 10.54 -14.35
N ASP A 69 3.36 11.88 -14.33
CA ASP A 69 3.75 12.66 -15.50
C ASP A 69 5.16 12.31 -16.00
N ILE A 70 6.10 12.02 -15.09
CA ILE A 70 7.46 11.58 -15.44
C ILE A 70 7.41 10.19 -16.11
N TYR A 71 6.71 9.23 -15.50
CA TYR A 71 6.69 7.87 -16.02
C TYR A 71 5.83 7.69 -17.28
N ASP A 72 4.74 8.43 -17.43
CA ASP A 72 3.96 8.41 -18.67
C ASP A 72 4.78 9.00 -19.84
N ARG A 73 5.56 10.07 -19.59
CA ARG A 73 6.53 10.59 -20.58
C ARG A 73 7.64 9.60 -20.89
N LEU A 74 8.13 8.88 -19.89
CA LEU A 74 9.19 7.89 -20.05
C LEU A 74 8.70 6.63 -20.79
N SER A 75 7.44 6.24 -20.61
CA SER A 75 6.85 5.05 -21.24
C SER A 75 6.20 5.33 -22.60
N GLY A 76 5.81 6.58 -22.89
CA GLY A 76 5.20 6.97 -24.17
C GLY A 76 6.17 7.34 -25.30
N GLY A 77 7.46 7.52 -25.01
CA GLY A 77 8.49 7.80 -26.04
C GLY A 77 9.01 6.54 -26.74
N LYS A 78 9.94 6.68 -27.70
CA LYS A 78 10.80 5.57 -28.23
C LYS A 78 11.81 5.08 -27.16
N ALA A 79 11.34 4.91 -25.93
CA ALA A 79 12.16 4.58 -24.78
C ALA A 79 12.39 3.07 -24.71
N LEU A 80 13.52 2.68 -24.13
CA LEU A 80 13.88 1.28 -23.83
C LEU A 80 13.13 0.72 -22.62
N LEU A 81 12.13 1.44 -22.11
CA LEU A 81 11.41 1.09 -20.88
C LEU A 81 10.12 0.36 -21.25
N PRO A 82 9.81 -0.76 -20.57
CA PRO A 82 8.52 -1.40 -20.72
C PRO A 82 7.36 -0.44 -20.43
N PRO A 83 6.19 -0.62 -21.08
CA PRO A 83 5.02 0.20 -20.84
C PRO A 83 4.56 0.12 -19.38
N ALA A 84 4.15 1.27 -18.83
CA ALA A 84 3.48 1.33 -17.56
C ALA A 84 2.00 0.98 -17.74
N ILE A 85 1.55 -0.11 -17.11
CA ILE A 85 0.15 -0.55 -17.17
C ILE A 85 -0.72 0.16 -16.13
N GLY A 86 -0.10 0.72 -15.08
CA GLY A 86 -0.80 1.49 -14.07
C GLY A 86 0.09 1.92 -12.90
N PHE A 87 -0.51 2.69 -12.00
CA PHE A 87 0.06 3.17 -10.75
C PHE A 87 -0.92 2.86 -9.63
N VAL A 88 -0.45 2.32 -8.50
CA VAL A 88 -1.27 2.04 -7.31
C VAL A 88 -0.63 2.69 -6.10
N PHE A 89 -1.28 3.72 -5.56
CA PHE A 89 -0.78 4.51 -4.43
C PHE A 89 -1.72 4.52 -3.23
N ASP A 90 -1.18 4.90 -2.08
CA ASP A 90 -1.95 5.18 -0.89
C ASP A 90 -2.87 6.38 -1.12
N ASN A 91 -4.05 6.31 -0.51
CA ASN A 91 -5.01 7.39 -0.57
C ASN A 91 -4.48 8.63 0.18
N GLU A 92 -3.80 8.44 1.31
CA GLU A 92 -3.27 9.48 2.21
C GLU A 92 -4.30 10.59 2.51
N ASN A 93 -5.56 10.23 2.71
CA ASN A 93 -6.66 11.17 3.01
C ASN A 93 -6.99 12.17 1.90
N LYS A 94 -6.62 11.90 0.64
CA LYS A 94 -7.04 12.70 -0.51
C LYS A 94 -8.58 12.78 -0.56
N SER A 95 -9.10 13.93 -0.97
CA SER A 95 -10.54 14.09 -1.16
C SER A 95 -11.01 13.31 -2.39
N ASP A 96 -12.29 12.92 -2.41
CA ASP A 96 -12.86 12.22 -3.57
C ASP A 96 -12.76 13.06 -4.86
N GLN A 97 -12.86 14.38 -4.73
CA GLN A 97 -12.65 15.32 -5.83
C GLN A 97 -11.21 15.25 -6.34
N ASN A 98 -10.22 15.34 -5.46
CA ASN A 98 -8.82 15.24 -5.85
C ASN A 98 -8.52 13.88 -6.50
N ILE A 99 -9.02 12.78 -5.93
CA ILE A 99 -8.86 11.44 -6.50
C ILE A 99 -9.47 11.37 -7.90
N THR A 100 -10.67 11.92 -8.09
CA THR A 100 -11.37 11.91 -9.38
C THR A 100 -10.62 12.73 -10.43
N ASP A 101 -10.11 13.90 -10.06
CA ASP A 101 -9.36 14.77 -10.96
C ASP A 101 -8.03 14.14 -11.37
N LEU A 102 -7.34 13.50 -10.42
CA LEU A 102 -6.11 12.75 -10.66
C LEU A 102 -6.34 11.56 -11.61
N LYS A 103 -7.40 10.78 -11.39
CA LYS A 103 -7.77 9.66 -12.25
C LYS A 103 -8.05 10.10 -13.69
N LYS A 104 -8.87 11.13 -13.87
CA LYS A 104 -9.19 11.69 -15.19
C LYS A 104 -7.95 12.18 -15.93
N ARG A 105 -7.07 12.92 -15.24
CA ARG A 105 -5.81 13.42 -15.82
C ARG A 105 -4.86 12.29 -16.22
N SER A 106 -4.88 11.18 -15.48
CA SER A 106 -4.01 10.03 -15.73
C SER A 106 -4.48 9.08 -16.84
N GLY A 107 -5.60 9.36 -17.51
CA GLY A 107 -6.21 8.42 -18.46
C GLY A 107 -6.60 7.09 -17.81
N ASP A 108 -7.10 7.14 -16.57
CA ASP A 108 -7.50 5.99 -15.74
C ASP A 108 -6.39 4.99 -15.38
N LYS A 109 -5.11 5.33 -15.60
CA LYS A 109 -3.95 4.52 -15.18
C LYS A 109 -3.58 4.68 -13.71
N LEU A 110 -4.03 5.75 -13.05
CA LEU A 110 -3.74 6.01 -11.63
C LEU A 110 -4.84 5.45 -10.73
N HIS A 111 -4.45 4.58 -9.81
CA HIS A 111 -5.33 3.92 -8.86
C HIS A 111 -4.90 4.23 -7.43
N PHE A 112 -5.88 4.28 -6.53
CA PHE A 112 -5.66 4.49 -5.11
C PHE A 112 -6.21 3.31 -4.32
N LEU A 113 -5.57 2.99 -3.20
CA LEU A 113 -6.10 2.04 -2.24
C LEU A 113 -7.44 2.51 -1.67
N GLY A 114 -8.28 1.55 -1.27
CA GLY A 114 -9.59 1.81 -0.67
C GLY A 114 -9.51 2.34 0.77
N ARG A 115 -8.39 2.10 1.46
CA ARG A 115 -8.06 2.62 2.81
C ARG A 115 -7.00 3.72 2.71
N CYS A 116 -6.72 4.39 3.84
CA CYS A 116 -5.77 5.51 3.88
C CYS A 116 -4.40 5.15 3.31
N MET A 117 -3.84 4.02 3.74
CA MET A 117 -2.56 3.48 3.28
C MET A 117 -2.55 1.95 3.34
N TYR A 118 -1.53 1.33 2.76
CA TYR A 118 -1.38 -0.12 2.79
C TYR A 118 -1.42 -0.69 4.22
N GLU A 119 -0.76 -0.02 5.18
CA GLU A 119 -0.75 -0.46 6.58
C GLU A 119 -2.14 -0.59 7.22
N ASN A 120 -3.17 0.11 6.73
CA ASN A 120 -4.53 -0.03 7.25
C ASN A 120 -5.13 -1.42 6.98
N TYR A 121 -4.62 -2.14 6.00
CA TYR A 121 -5.01 -3.53 5.74
C TYR A 121 -4.31 -4.53 6.66
N LEU A 122 -3.30 -4.08 7.41
CA LEU A 122 -2.50 -4.92 8.31
C LEU A 122 -2.96 -4.85 9.77
N LEU A 123 -4.00 -4.06 10.06
CA LEU A 123 -4.65 -3.97 11.37
C LEU A 123 -5.51 -5.20 11.65
N VAL A 124 -4.88 -6.38 11.64
CA VAL A 124 -5.49 -7.68 11.91
C VAL A 124 -4.95 -8.18 13.26
N PRO A 125 -5.77 -8.19 14.34
CA PRO A 125 -5.31 -8.49 15.68
C PRO A 125 -4.56 -9.83 15.82
N GLU A 126 -5.01 -10.88 15.14
CA GLU A 126 -4.35 -12.19 15.19
C GLU A 126 -2.98 -12.18 14.51
N ALA A 127 -2.85 -11.47 13.39
CA ALA A 127 -1.57 -11.30 12.69
C ALA A 127 -0.58 -10.55 13.58
N ILE A 128 -1.02 -9.43 14.16
CA ILE A 128 -0.21 -8.61 15.06
C ILE A 128 0.21 -9.43 16.28
N THR A 129 -0.70 -10.19 16.87
CA THR A 129 -0.41 -11.07 18.00
C THR A 129 0.65 -12.11 17.66
N ALA A 130 0.52 -12.77 16.51
CA ALA A 130 1.49 -13.76 16.06
C ALA A 130 2.89 -13.14 15.89
N ILE A 131 2.97 -11.96 15.27
CA ILE A 131 4.25 -11.25 15.10
C ILE A 131 4.79 -10.75 16.44
N ALA A 132 3.96 -10.19 17.31
CA ALA A 132 4.39 -9.68 18.62
C ALA A 132 5.02 -10.79 19.48
N ASN A 133 4.40 -11.98 19.48
CA ASN A 133 4.91 -13.16 20.18
C ASN A 133 6.16 -13.73 19.51
N GLN A 134 6.23 -13.76 18.18
CA GLN A 134 7.42 -14.20 17.44
C GLN A 134 8.66 -13.34 17.78
N TYR A 135 8.46 -12.04 17.99
CA TYR A 135 9.54 -11.10 18.33
C TYR A 135 9.75 -10.92 19.84
N ASN A 136 9.07 -11.69 20.69
CA ASN A 136 9.17 -11.63 22.15
C ASN A 136 9.08 -10.19 22.67
N PHE A 137 8.02 -9.46 22.30
CA PHE A 137 7.84 -8.06 22.71
C PHE A 137 8.00 -7.88 24.22
N ARG A 138 7.48 -8.81 25.02
CA ARG A 138 7.61 -8.84 26.47
C ARG A 138 7.78 -10.27 26.98
N ASP A 139 8.06 -10.40 28.27
CA ASP A 139 8.03 -11.69 28.95
C ASP A 139 6.58 -12.19 29.03
N GLY A 140 6.35 -13.41 28.55
CA GLY A 140 5.02 -14.00 28.43
C GLY A 140 4.34 -13.70 27.09
N THR A 141 3.18 -14.33 26.88
CA THR A 141 2.43 -14.20 25.63
C THR A 141 1.53 -12.97 25.64
N ILE A 142 1.48 -12.26 24.51
CA ILE A 142 0.44 -11.28 24.21
C ILE A 142 -0.74 -12.05 23.62
N SER A 143 -1.94 -11.79 24.13
CA SER A 143 -3.18 -12.36 23.62
C SER A 143 -3.79 -11.50 22.52
N VAL A 144 -4.65 -12.11 21.69
CA VAL A 144 -5.42 -11.39 20.65
C VAL A 144 -6.31 -10.33 21.28
N LEU A 145 -6.95 -10.65 22.41
CA LEU A 145 -7.84 -9.75 23.13
C LEU A 145 -7.13 -8.46 23.59
N GLU A 146 -5.87 -8.55 24.03
CA GLU A 146 -5.09 -7.37 24.41
C GLU A 146 -4.83 -6.44 23.21
N ILE A 147 -4.53 -7.02 22.04
CA ILE A 147 -4.35 -6.25 20.81
C ILE A 147 -5.67 -5.61 20.36
N GLU A 148 -6.78 -6.37 20.40
CA GLU A 148 -8.11 -5.87 20.06
C GLU A 148 -8.55 -4.71 20.96
N GLN A 149 -8.37 -4.86 22.27
CA GLN A 149 -8.68 -3.83 23.25
C GLN A 149 -7.86 -2.57 23.00
N TRP A 150 -6.55 -2.72 22.81
CA TRP A 150 -5.68 -1.58 22.54
C TRP A 150 -6.07 -0.84 21.24
N ILE A 151 -6.34 -1.57 20.16
CA ILE A 151 -6.78 -0.98 18.88
C ILE A 151 -8.12 -0.26 19.07
N SER A 152 -9.07 -0.88 19.77
CA SER A 152 -10.38 -0.29 20.07
C SER A 152 -10.23 1.01 20.87
N GLU A 153 -9.38 1.06 21.89
CA GLU A 153 -9.08 2.27 22.66
C GLU A 153 -8.49 3.37 21.77
N GLN A 154 -7.54 3.05 20.89
CA GLN A 154 -6.98 4.03 19.96
C GLN A 154 -8.03 4.58 19.00
N LYS A 155 -8.94 3.73 18.51
CA LYS A 155 -10.08 4.14 17.68
C LYS A 155 -11.03 5.06 18.46
N GLN A 156 -11.39 4.74 19.71
CA GLN A 156 -12.25 5.60 20.52
C GLN A 156 -11.61 6.96 20.80
N ASN A 157 -10.31 7.00 21.07
CA ASN A 157 -9.56 8.25 21.22
C ASN A 157 -9.56 9.08 19.93
N TRP A 158 -9.43 8.42 18.78
CA TRP A 158 -9.54 9.07 17.48
C TRP A 158 -10.93 9.65 17.24
N ILE A 159 -12.00 8.88 17.51
CA ILE A 159 -13.40 9.31 17.39
C ILE A 159 -13.65 10.55 18.26
N ALA A 160 -13.27 10.49 19.54
CA ALA A 160 -13.42 11.61 20.47
C ALA A 160 -12.68 12.87 19.96
N ASN A 161 -11.50 12.72 19.36
CA ASN A 161 -10.77 13.84 18.77
C ASN A 161 -11.51 14.46 17.57
N LYS A 162 -12.13 13.64 16.72
CA LYS A 162 -12.91 14.09 15.57
C LYS A 162 -14.19 14.82 15.98
N ILE A 163 -14.91 14.30 16.98
CA ILE A 163 -16.09 14.96 17.55
C ILE A 163 -15.71 16.34 18.10
N ARG A 164 -14.58 16.45 18.83
CA ARG A 164 -14.09 17.74 19.34
C ARG A 164 -13.76 18.74 18.23
N LYS A 165 -13.46 18.26 17.02
CA LYS A 165 -13.21 19.09 15.83
C LYS A 165 -14.48 19.39 15.01
N GLY A 166 -15.65 18.98 15.50
CA GLY A 166 -16.95 19.27 14.90
C GLY A 166 -17.46 18.22 13.91
N GLU A 167 -16.81 17.04 13.81
CA GLU A 167 -17.37 15.92 13.04
C GLU A 167 -18.53 15.27 13.82
N LYS A 168 -19.60 14.87 13.11
CA LYS A 168 -20.73 14.19 13.73
C LYS A 168 -20.43 12.72 13.98
N GLU A 169 -20.78 12.21 15.16
CA GLU A 169 -20.53 10.83 15.58
C GLU A 169 -21.14 9.79 14.61
N GLU A 170 -22.33 10.08 14.06
CA GLU A 170 -23.00 9.21 13.09
C GLU A 170 -22.18 8.90 11.82
N ASN A 171 -21.18 9.74 11.51
CA ASN A 171 -20.31 9.57 10.35
C ASN A 171 -19.03 8.78 10.68
N LEU A 172 -18.75 8.51 11.97
CA LEU A 172 -17.48 7.96 12.46
C LEU A 172 -17.50 6.42 12.55
N THR A 173 -17.75 5.78 11.40
CA THR A 173 -17.79 4.31 11.28
C THR A 173 -16.40 3.67 11.22
N ASP A 174 -16.34 2.34 11.33
CA ASP A 174 -15.12 1.54 11.15
C ASP A 174 -14.47 1.77 9.78
N ASP A 175 -15.28 1.78 8.72
CA ASP A 175 -14.82 2.06 7.36
C ASP A 175 -14.27 3.48 7.25
N TYR A 176 -14.94 4.46 7.86
CA TYR A 176 -14.45 5.83 7.88
C TYR A 176 -13.11 5.96 8.63
N TRP A 177 -12.98 5.29 9.77
CA TRP A 177 -11.72 5.24 10.51
C TRP A 177 -10.60 4.61 9.69
N LEU A 178 -10.83 3.46 9.04
CA LEU A 178 -9.82 2.81 8.18
C LEU A 178 -9.45 3.63 6.94
N LYS A 179 -10.37 4.45 6.43
CA LYS A 179 -10.12 5.39 5.33
C LYS A 179 -9.34 6.62 5.76
N LYS A 180 -9.35 6.97 7.05
CA LYS A 180 -8.78 8.22 7.57
C LYS A 180 -7.56 8.08 8.49
N GLU A 181 -7.41 6.94 9.14
CA GLU A 181 -6.32 6.69 10.09
C GLU A 181 -5.01 6.40 9.38
N HIS A 182 -3.90 6.98 9.87
CA HIS A 182 -2.56 6.67 9.37
C HIS A 182 -2.00 5.44 10.11
N ALA A 183 -2.39 4.24 9.67
CA ALA A 183 -2.12 2.99 10.38
C ALA A 183 -0.63 2.68 10.57
N ALA A 184 0.27 3.21 9.75
CA ALA A 184 1.72 3.08 9.99
C ALA A 184 2.12 3.64 11.37
N ARG A 185 1.61 4.82 11.74
CA ARG A 185 1.87 5.43 13.05
C ARG A 185 1.21 4.63 14.18
N LEU A 186 0.01 4.10 13.92
CA LEU A 186 -0.69 3.24 14.88
C LEU A 186 0.12 1.97 15.18
N LEU A 187 0.65 1.32 14.14
CA LEU A 187 1.52 0.14 14.28
C LEU A 187 2.84 0.48 14.98
N GLU A 188 3.46 1.62 14.69
CA GLU A 188 4.64 2.10 15.44
C GLU A 188 4.35 2.24 16.93
N ASN A 189 3.23 2.88 17.27
CA ASN A 189 2.80 3.05 18.66
C ASN A 189 2.50 1.71 19.34
N LEU A 190 1.85 0.78 18.62
CA LEU A 190 1.54 -0.56 19.11
C LEU A 190 2.82 -1.33 19.44
N PHE A 191 3.77 -1.35 18.50
CA PHE A 191 5.06 -2.02 18.67
C PHE A 191 5.80 -1.43 19.88
N LYS A 192 5.85 -0.09 19.97
CA LYS A 192 6.47 0.60 21.10
C LYS A 192 5.79 0.27 22.42
N TYR A 193 4.45 0.28 22.47
CA TYR A 193 3.67 0.03 23.68
C TYR A 193 3.90 -1.39 24.20
N PHE A 194 3.65 -2.40 23.37
CA PHE A 194 3.72 -3.80 23.82
C PHE A 194 5.16 -4.30 24.01
N SER A 195 6.14 -3.74 23.28
CA SER A 195 7.55 -4.13 23.44
C SER A 195 8.32 -3.31 24.48
N GLY A 196 7.70 -2.30 25.10
CA GLY A 196 8.40 -1.32 25.92
C GLY A 196 9.49 -0.56 25.14
N GLY A 197 9.34 -0.43 23.81
CA GLY A 197 10.30 0.20 22.91
C GLY A 197 11.47 -0.68 22.46
N LYS A 198 11.52 -1.96 22.86
CA LYS A 198 12.60 -2.89 22.44
C LYS A 198 12.54 -3.23 20.95
N VAL A 199 11.33 -3.27 20.38
CA VAL A 199 11.11 -3.56 18.96
C VAL A 199 10.61 -2.31 18.26
N ILE A 200 11.40 -1.85 17.29
CA ILE A 200 11.06 -0.69 16.45
C ILE A 200 10.35 -1.22 15.20
N TYR A 201 9.13 -0.73 14.97
CA TYR A 201 8.39 -1.05 13.76
C TYR A 201 9.14 -0.53 12.52
N ARG A 202 9.10 -1.32 11.45
CA ARG A 202 9.78 -1.07 10.18
C ARG A 202 8.89 -1.64 9.09
N LYS A 203 8.34 -0.78 8.22
CA LYS A 203 7.38 -1.20 7.18
C LYS A 203 7.93 -2.34 6.31
N THR A 204 9.13 -2.18 5.76
CA THR A 204 9.75 -3.17 4.86
C THR A 204 10.11 -4.52 5.49
N THR A 205 9.99 -4.65 6.82
CA THR A 205 10.24 -5.90 7.56
C THR A 205 8.94 -6.41 8.19
N HIS A 206 8.31 -5.59 9.01
CA HIS A 206 7.16 -5.99 9.81
C HIS A 206 5.86 -5.96 9.03
N SER A 207 5.65 -5.00 8.10
CA SER A 207 4.49 -5.07 7.20
C SER A 207 4.56 -6.34 6.37
N VAL A 208 5.73 -6.67 5.81
CA VAL A 208 5.94 -7.91 5.04
C VAL A 208 5.61 -9.15 5.87
N LYS A 209 6.05 -9.22 7.12
CA LYS A 209 5.75 -10.34 8.03
C LYS A 209 4.26 -10.44 8.36
N LEU A 210 3.60 -9.31 8.58
CA LEU A 210 2.15 -9.26 8.76
C LEU A 210 1.43 -9.75 7.50
N THR A 211 1.84 -9.30 6.31
CA THR A 211 1.29 -9.76 5.03
C THR A 211 1.47 -11.27 4.86
N GLU A 212 2.67 -11.80 5.09
CA GLU A 212 2.96 -13.24 5.02
C GLU A 212 2.01 -14.05 5.92
N TRP A 213 1.77 -13.56 7.15
CA TRP A 213 0.84 -14.21 8.06
C TRP A 213 -0.59 -14.12 7.54
N ILE A 214 -1.03 -12.94 7.11
CA ILE A 214 -2.41 -12.70 6.67
C ILE A 214 -2.74 -13.51 5.42
N VAL A 215 -1.89 -13.51 4.38
CA VAL A 215 -2.16 -14.30 3.17
C VAL A 215 -2.23 -15.81 3.43
N LYS A 216 -1.60 -16.29 4.51
CA LYS A 216 -1.61 -17.71 4.88
C LYS A 216 -2.84 -18.08 5.71
N ASN A 217 -3.28 -17.20 6.61
CA ASN A 217 -4.26 -17.55 7.65
C ASN A 217 -5.61 -16.84 7.49
N LYS A 218 -5.61 -15.64 6.91
CA LYS A 218 -6.79 -14.78 6.73
C LYS A 218 -6.74 -14.01 5.39
N PRO A 219 -6.62 -14.70 4.24
CA PRO A 219 -6.41 -14.05 2.94
C PRO A 219 -7.55 -13.09 2.56
N GLU A 220 -8.77 -13.32 3.07
CA GLU A 220 -9.94 -12.47 2.83
C GLU A 220 -9.74 -11.03 3.31
N GLN A 221 -8.87 -10.78 4.30
CA GLN A 221 -8.55 -9.43 4.78
C GLN A 221 -7.83 -8.57 3.73
N LEU A 222 -7.21 -9.20 2.72
CA LEU A 222 -6.46 -8.55 1.64
C LEU A 222 -7.19 -8.64 0.30
N GLN A 223 -8.45 -9.09 0.29
CA GLN A 223 -9.22 -9.29 -0.94
C GLN A 223 -9.44 -7.97 -1.71
N ASP A 224 -9.69 -6.87 -1.01
CA ASP A 224 -9.85 -5.56 -1.65
C ASP A 224 -8.61 -5.14 -2.44
N ILE A 225 -7.41 -5.39 -1.89
CA ILE A 225 -6.15 -5.12 -2.58
C ILE A 225 -5.98 -6.08 -3.75
N ALA A 226 -6.26 -7.37 -3.54
CA ALA A 226 -6.16 -8.38 -4.60
C ALA A 226 -7.06 -8.04 -5.80
N ASN A 227 -8.31 -7.64 -5.53
CA ASN A 227 -9.27 -7.21 -6.54
C ASN A 227 -8.80 -5.94 -7.26
N LEU A 228 -8.28 -4.95 -6.53
CA LEU A 228 -7.72 -3.74 -7.15
C LEU A 228 -6.57 -4.10 -8.10
N LEU A 229 -5.59 -4.88 -7.64
CA LEU A 229 -4.43 -5.26 -8.44
C LEU A 229 -4.84 -6.09 -9.67
N GLN A 230 -5.77 -7.03 -9.51
CA GLN A 230 -6.33 -7.79 -10.62
C GLN A 230 -6.94 -6.88 -11.68
N ASN A 231 -7.79 -5.93 -11.28
CA ASN A 231 -8.42 -4.99 -12.19
C ASN A 231 -7.40 -4.15 -12.98
N VAL A 232 -6.26 -3.78 -12.36
CA VAL A 232 -5.20 -3.06 -13.06
C VAL A 232 -4.50 -3.97 -14.07
N LEU A 233 -4.19 -5.22 -13.69
CA LEU A 233 -3.54 -6.18 -14.59
C LEU A 233 -4.42 -6.52 -15.81
N GLU A 234 -5.72 -6.72 -15.62
CA GLU A 234 -6.67 -7.08 -16.70
C GLU A 234 -6.98 -5.93 -17.67
N ARG A 235 -6.82 -4.68 -17.23
CA ARG A 235 -7.01 -3.49 -18.09
C ARG A 235 -5.81 -3.19 -18.99
N SER A 236 -4.72 -3.94 -18.84
CA SER A 236 -3.58 -3.84 -19.75
C SER A 236 -4.02 -4.32 -21.14
N PRO A 237 -3.78 -3.55 -22.22
CA PRO A 237 -4.18 -3.99 -23.55
C PRO A 237 -3.55 -5.34 -23.86
N GLU A 238 -4.36 -6.29 -24.33
CA GLU A 238 -3.86 -7.51 -24.94
C GLU A 238 -2.83 -7.11 -26.00
N VAL A 239 -1.62 -7.64 -25.89
CA VAL A 239 -0.64 -7.55 -26.96
C VAL A 239 -1.29 -8.23 -28.16
N ASN A 240 -1.78 -7.43 -29.11
CA ASN A 240 -2.20 -7.91 -30.42
C ASN A 240 -1.01 -8.70 -30.97
N SER A 241 -1.14 -10.02 -30.96
CA SER A 241 -0.20 -10.90 -31.63
C SER A 241 -0.33 -10.61 -33.13
N PRO A 242 0.76 -10.32 -33.84
CA PRO A 242 0.69 -10.16 -35.28
C PRO A 242 0.39 -11.53 -35.90
N GLU A 243 -0.79 -11.67 -36.50
CA GLU A 243 -1.01 -12.58 -37.63
C GLU A 243 -0.52 -11.93 -38.92
#